data_AF-A0A936B287-F1
#
_entry.id   AF-A0A936B287-F1
#
_cell.length_a   1.000
_cell.length_b   1.000
_cell.length_c   1.000
_cell.angle_alpha   90.00
_cell.angle_beta   90.00
_cell.angle_gamma   90.00
#
_symmetry.space_group_name_H-M   'P 1'
#
loop_
_entity.id
_entity.type
_entity.pdbx_description
1 polymer ?
#
loop_
_entity_poly.entity_id
_entity_poly.type
_entity_poly.pdbx_seq_one_letter_code
_entity_poly.pdbx_strand_id
1 'polypeptide(L)'
;MRRADSLLLLALVVAVIAAWPLLSGEGLLNTRGGGDSPFLLQRLHQMETAVRDGHFPVRWMPDSNYGYGYPFYNYYAPLAYYIALLFRLLGF
;
A
#
# COMPACT_ATOMS: atom_id res chain seq x y z
N MET A 1 11.78 -11.53 36.38
CA MET A 1 11.39 -10.52 35.36
C MET A 1 11.02 -9.24 36.08
N ARG A 2 11.50 -8.08 35.61
CA ARG A 2 11.11 -6.78 36.18
C ARG A 2 9.69 -6.45 35.73
N ARG A 3 8.96 -5.63 36.50
CA ARG A 3 7.59 -5.18 36.17
C ARG A 3 7.48 -4.58 34.77
N ALA A 4 8.52 -3.86 34.32
CA ALA A 4 8.59 -3.30 32.97
C ALA A 4 8.62 -4.38 31.87
N ASP A 5 9.39 -5.46 32.08
CA ASP A 5 9.48 -6.57 31.12
C ASP A 5 8.13 -7.24 30.92
N SER A 6 7.38 -7.43 32.01
CA SER A 6 6.02 -8.00 31.97
C SER A 6 5.02 -7.12 31.22
N LEU A 7 5.14 -5.79 31.35
CA LEU A 7 4.29 -4.84 30.62
C LEU A 7 4.61 -4.79 29.13
N LEU A 8 5.90 -4.87 28.76
CA LEU A 8 6.32 -4.94 27.36
C LEU A 8 5.83 -6.23 26.69
N LEU A 9 5.92 -7.37 27.39
CA LEU A 9 5.38 -8.63 26.91
C LEU A 9 3.86 -8.56 26.73
N LEU A 10 3.15 -7.98 27.68
CA LEU A 10 1.70 -7.78 27.55
C LEU A 10 1.36 -6.90 26.33
N ALA A 11 2.08 -5.78 26.15
CA ALA A 11 1.89 -4.90 25.01
C ALA A 11 2.15 -5.63 23.68
N LEU A 12 3.20 -6.46 23.62
CA LEU A 12 3.49 -7.26 22.44
C LEU A 12 2.37 -8.26 22.14
N VAL A 13 1.87 -8.97 23.16
CA VAL A 13 0.75 -9.91 22.99
C VAL A 13 -0.49 -9.19 22.48
N VAL A 14 -0.84 -8.03 23.06
CA VAL A 14 -1.98 -7.22 22.60
C VAL A 14 -1.78 -6.75 21.16
N ALA A 15 -0.57 -6.31 20.80
CA ALA A 15 -0.25 -5.89 19.44
C ALA A 15 -0.39 -7.04 18.43
N VAL A 16 0.08 -8.25 18.76
CA VAL A 16 -0.06 -9.44 17.91
C VAL A 16 -1.54 -9.81 17.73
N ILE A 17 -2.34 -9.78 18.80
CA ILE A 17 -3.78 -10.05 18.71
C ILE A 17 -4.47 -8.99 17.83
N ALA A 18 -4.13 -7.71 18.00
CA ALA A 18 -4.68 -6.63 17.18
C ALA A 18 -4.27 -6.74 15.70
N ALA A 19 -3.05 -7.19 15.42
CA ALA A 19 -2.52 -7.43 14.08
C ALA A 19 -2.96 -8.78 13.49
N TRP A 20 -3.64 -9.64 14.24
CA TRP A 20 -4.05 -10.96 13.78
C TRP A 20 -4.77 -10.97 12.42
N PRO A 21 -5.69 -10.03 12.11
CA PRO A 21 -6.34 -9.99 10.80
C PRO A 21 -5.36 -9.81 9.62
N LEU A 22 -4.21 -9.17 9.83
CA LEU A 22 -3.15 -9.03 8.82
C LEU A 22 -2.48 -10.36 8.51
N LEU A 23 -2.41 -11.26 9.51
CA LEU A 23 -1.67 -12.52 9.42
C LEU A 23 -2.57 -13.70 9.04
N SER A 24 -3.85 -13.67 9.45
CA SER A 24 -4.77 -14.80 9.29
C SER A 24 -5.66 -14.71 8.05
N GLY A 25 -5.80 -13.52 7.47
CA GLY A 25 -6.62 -13.30 6.28
C GLY A 25 -5.83 -13.58 5.00
N GLU A 26 -6.45 -14.25 4.04
CA GLU A 26 -5.92 -14.32 2.68
C GLU A 26 -6.24 -13.03 1.92
N GLY A 27 -5.30 -12.58 1.10
CA GLY A 27 -5.48 -11.40 0.25
C GLY A 27 -5.32 -10.06 0.97
N LEU A 28 -5.84 -8.99 0.35
CA LEU A 28 -5.73 -7.64 0.91
C LEU A 28 -6.69 -7.43 2.07
N LEU A 29 -6.15 -6.86 3.15
CA LEU A 29 -6.95 -6.30 4.23
C LEU A 29 -7.89 -5.23 3.68
N ASN A 30 -9.19 -5.53 3.65
CA ASN A 30 -10.19 -4.53 3.35
C ASN A 30 -10.47 -3.69 4.60
N THR A 31 -9.90 -2.48 4.66
CA THR A 31 -10.22 -1.54 5.74
C THR A 31 -11.67 -1.07 5.58
N ARG A 32 -12.49 -1.26 6.64
CA ARG A 32 -13.95 -1.03 6.62
C ARG A 32 -14.33 0.28 5.93
N GLY A 33 -15.31 0.22 5.02
CA GLY A 33 -15.80 1.36 4.24
C GLY A 33 -15.16 1.54 2.86
N GLY A 34 -14.34 0.58 2.39
CA GLY A 34 -13.58 0.73 1.15
C GLY A 34 -12.40 1.69 1.30
N GLY A 35 -11.73 1.65 2.46
CA GLY A 35 -10.60 2.53 2.79
C GLY A 35 -9.38 2.37 1.86
N ASP A 36 -8.25 2.98 2.23
CA ASP A 36 -7.11 3.17 1.32
C ASP A 36 -6.51 1.90 0.70
N SER A 37 -6.74 0.71 1.26
CA SER A 37 -6.04 -0.51 0.83
C SER A 37 -6.32 -0.92 -0.63
N PRO A 38 -7.56 -1.02 -1.12
CA PRO A 38 -7.82 -1.16 -2.56
C PRO A 38 -7.20 -0.06 -3.43
N PHE A 39 -7.17 1.18 -2.95
CA PHE A 39 -6.56 2.28 -3.70
C PHE A 39 -5.05 2.11 -3.87
N LEU A 40 -4.35 1.44 -2.95
CA LEU A 40 -2.92 1.12 -3.11
C LEU A 40 -2.67 0.26 -4.36
N LEU A 41 -3.51 -0.75 -4.61
CA LEU A 41 -3.42 -1.58 -5.81
C LEU A 41 -3.70 -0.77 -7.07
N GLN A 42 -4.77 0.04 -7.08
CA GLN A 42 -5.11 0.89 -8.22
C GLN A 42 -3.97 1.87 -8.52
N ARG A 43 -3.38 2.49 -7.50
CA ARG A 43 -2.24 3.41 -7.65
C ARG A 43 -1.04 2.66 -8.25
N LEU A 44 -0.63 1.53 -7.68
CA LEU A 44 0.46 0.71 -8.23
C LEU A 44 0.22 0.36 -9.71
N HIS A 45 -0.98 -0.09 -10.05
CA HIS A 45 -1.33 -0.40 -11.44
C HIS A 45 -1.17 0.82 -12.35
N GLN A 46 -1.67 1.98 -11.93
CA GLN A 46 -1.60 3.22 -12.70
C GLN A 46 -0.16 3.77 -12.81
N MET A 47 0.69 3.51 -11.81
CA MET A 47 2.12 3.81 -11.89
C MET A 47 2.81 2.92 -12.93
N GLU A 48 2.51 1.62 -12.94
CA GLU A 48 3.05 0.72 -13.96
C GLU A 48 2.59 1.11 -15.36
N THR A 49 1.30 1.40 -15.56
CA THR A 49 0.77 1.86 -16.86
C THR A 49 1.56 3.07 -17.35
N ALA A 50 1.72 4.10 -16.51
CA ALA A 50 2.46 5.29 -16.88
C ALA A 50 3.95 5.01 -17.17
N VAL A 51 4.62 4.14 -16.40
CA VAL A 51 6.01 3.75 -16.67
C VAL A 51 6.14 2.98 -17.98
N ARG A 52 5.21 2.06 -18.27
CA ARG A 52 5.18 1.31 -19.54
C ARG A 52 4.95 2.21 -20.74
N ASP A 53 4.21 3.30 -20.56
CA ASP A 53 4.01 4.36 -21.56
C ASP A 53 5.19 5.34 -21.65
N GLY A 54 6.29 5.10 -20.92
CA GLY A 54 7.52 5.90 -21.00
C GLY A 54 7.53 7.16 -20.13
N HIS A 55 6.57 7.34 -19.21
CA HIS A 55 6.55 8.47 -18.30
C HIS A 55 7.42 8.22 -17.07
N PHE A 56 8.54 8.95 -16.96
CA PHE A 56 9.37 8.97 -15.77
C PHE A 56 9.97 10.36 -15.49
N PRO A 57 9.85 10.91 -14.26
CA PRO A 57 9.06 10.39 -13.15
C PRO A 57 7.55 10.44 -13.45
N VAL A 58 6.80 9.50 -12.90
CA VAL A 58 5.35 9.40 -13.06
C VAL A 58 4.70 10.51 -12.26
N ARG A 59 3.82 11.26 -12.91
CA ARG A 59 3.07 12.38 -12.32
C ARG A 59 1.56 12.17 -12.31
N TRP A 60 1.07 11.26 -13.15
CA TRP A 60 -0.34 11.13 -13.48
C TRP A 60 -0.78 9.68 -13.43
N MET A 61 -2.01 9.44 -12.99
CA MET A 61 -2.71 8.16 -13.14
C MET A 61 -3.64 8.28 -14.35
N PRO A 62 -3.34 7.63 -15.49
CA PRO A 62 -4.03 7.86 -16.77
C PRO A 62 -5.53 7.53 -16.73
N ASP A 63 -5.92 6.41 -16.13
CA ASP A 63 -7.29 5.88 -16.17
C ASP A 63 -8.12 6.24 -14.94
N SER A 64 -7.53 6.97 -14.00
CA SER A 64 -8.23 7.40 -12.78
C SER A 64 -9.28 8.47 -13.07
N ASN A 65 -10.13 8.77 -12.08
CA ASN A 65 -11.20 9.77 -12.24
C ASN A 65 -12.06 9.50 -13.49
N TYR A 66 -12.60 8.29 -13.61
CA TYR A 66 -13.44 7.87 -14.75
C TYR A 66 -12.77 8.02 -16.13
N GLY A 67 -11.43 7.89 -16.21
CA GLY A 67 -10.68 8.02 -17.46
C GLY A 67 -10.26 9.44 -17.85
N TYR A 68 -10.63 10.46 -17.07
CA TYR A 68 -10.10 11.82 -17.24
C TYR A 68 -8.67 11.96 -16.69
N GLY A 69 -8.25 10.98 -15.90
CA GLY A 69 -6.97 10.90 -15.23
C GLY A 69 -6.88 11.78 -13.98
N TYR A 70 -5.81 11.58 -13.21
CA TYR A 70 -5.64 12.19 -11.90
C TYR A 70 -4.16 12.47 -11.57
N PRO A 71 -3.78 13.72 -11.19
CA PRO A 71 -2.38 14.11 -10.89
C PRO A 71 -1.84 13.58 -9.54
N PHE A 72 -2.20 12.37 -9.14
CA PHE A 72 -1.93 11.84 -7.81
C PHE A 72 -0.45 11.97 -7.37
N TYR A 73 0.48 11.60 -8.24
CA TYR A 73 1.91 11.54 -7.91
C TYR A 73 2.60 12.91 -7.84
N ASN A 74 1.90 14.00 -8.18
CA ASN A 74 2.37 15.35 -7.87
C ASN A 74 2.08 15.74 -6.42
N TYR A 75 1.02 15.17 -5.82
CA TYR A 75 0.52 15.59 -4.51
C TYR A 75 0.76 14.55 -3.40
N TYR A 76 0.98 13.28 -3.75
CA TYR A 76 1.22 12.19 -2.81
C TYR A 76 2.59 11.54 -3.04
N ALA A 77 3.25 11.14 -1.94
CA ALA A 77 4.59 10.57 -1.98
C ALA A 77 4.64 9.27 -2.82
N PRO A 78 5.43 9.23 -3.92
CA PRO A 78 5.40 8.11 -4.86
C PRO A 78 6.33 6.95 -4.50
N LEU A 79 7.24 7.12 -3.53
CA LEU A 79 8.36 6.20 -3.28
C LEU A 79 7.90 4.76 -3.02
N ALA A 80 6.87 4.56 -2.19
CA ALA A 80 6.35 3.23 -1.89
C ALA A 80 5.81 2.52 -3.15
N TYR A 81 5.21 3.26 -4.08
CA TYR A 81 4.70 2.70 -5.34
C TYR A 81 5.84 2.35 -6.30
N TYR A 82 6.93 3.13 -6.32
CA TYR A 82 8.11 2.77 -7.10
C TYR A 82 8.80 1.51 -6.60
N ILE A 83 8.89 1.33 -5.27
CA ILE A 83 9.40 0.10 -4.67
C ILE A 83 8.50 -1.07 -5.05
N ALA A 84 7.18 -0.93 -4.88
CA ALA A 84 6.23 -1.98 -5.25
C ALA A 84 6.27 -2.30 -6.76
N LEU A 85 6.45 -1.28 -7.62
CA LEU A 85 6.61 -1.44 -9.06
C LEU A 85 7.85 -2.28 -9.37
N LEU A 86 8.97 -2.04 -8.68
CA LEU A 86 10.19 -2.84 -8.87
C LEU A 86 9.92 -4.33 -8.60
N PHE A 87 9.26 -4.67 -7.49
CA PHE A 87 8.88 -6.06 -7.19
C PHE A 87 8.00 -6.65 -8.28
N ARG A 88 7.00 -5.89 -8.74
CA ARG A 88 6.11 -6.34 -9.81
C ARG A 88 6.86 -6.59 -11.12
N LEU A 89 7.80 -5.72 -11.48
CA LEU A 89 8.65 -5.89 -12.67
C LEU A 89 9.61 -7.08 -12.54
N LEU A 90 9.96 -7.47 -11.32
CA LEU A 90 10.74 -8.67 -11.00
C LEU A 90 9.90 -9.96 -10.95
N GLY A 91 8.57 -9.87 -11.15
CA GLY A 91 7.66 -11.02 -11.21
C GLY A 91 7.07 -11.46 -9.88
N PHE A 92 7.05 -10.59 -8.86
CA PHE A 92 6.40 -10.81 -7.57
C PHE A 92 5.00 -10.18 -7.51
#